data_AF-A0A1I1X3R0-F1
#
_entry.id   AF-A0A1I1X3R0-F1
#
_cell.length_a   1.000
_cell.length_b   1.000
_cell.length_c   1.000
_cell.angle_alpha   90.00
_cell.angle_beta   90.00
_cell.angle_gamma   90.00
#
_symmetry.space_group_name_H-M   'P 1'
#
loop_
_entity.id
_entity.type
_entity.pdbx_description
1 polymer ?
#
loop_
_entity_poly.entity_id
_entity_poly.type
_entity_poly.pdbx_seq_one_letter_code
_entity_poly.pdbx_strand_id
1 'polypeptide(L)'
;MNVFFEESGDFKVGTVLSQAGEAYQVELASGKRSKVKTRDVLIQFEKPDPETLMAAARATAAEVDLDFLWEVAGQEEFGFAELGLEYFGHAPLPPEAAGLVLALHAAPIYFHKKGRGRYKAAPEQTLKAALAGIEKKKQQAIIQAGYVDELKAGKLPGAMQSIVQQLLFKPDKNTIEYKALEAAANELHTTAPRLMLSAGGLASPKDLHMSRFLFEHFPRGAGFPPVEVPKAPTDLPLADVAAFSIDDVTTTEIDDAFSV
;
A
#
# COMPACT_ATOMS: atom_id res chain seq x y z
N MET A 1 -30.55 -16.12 31.43
CA MET A 1 -30.61 -15.96 29.97
C MET A 1 -29.62 -14.88 29.55
N ASN A 2 -28.78 -15.18 28.58
CA ASN A 2 -27.73 -14.31 28.05
C ASN A 2 -28.04 -14.01 26.57
N VAL A 3 -27.53 -12.89 26.07
CA VAL A 3 -27.74 -12.45 24.69
C VAL A 3 -26.43 -12.01 24.05
N PHE A 4 -26.21 -12.44 22.80
CA PHE A 4 -25.20 -11.91 21.90
C PHE A 4 -25.90 -10.99 20.90
N PHE A 5 -25.41 -9.76 20.77
CA PHE A 5 -26.08 -8.70 20.04
C PHE A 5 -25.09 -7.75 19.38
N GLU A 6 -25.59 -7.00 18.39
CA GLU A 6 -24.81 -5.98 17.68
C GLU A 6 -25.24 -4.57 18.14
N GLU A 7 -24.29 -3.78 18.64
CA GLU A 7 -24.47 -2.40 19.08
C GLU A 7 -23.43 -1.50 18.40
N SER A 8 -23.89 -0.55 17.57
CA SER A 8 -23.04 0.39 16.84
C SER A 8 -21.96 -0.24 15.96
N GLY A 9 -22.22 -1.43 15.41
CA GLY A 9 -21.27 -2.19 14.59
C GLY A 9 -20.37 -3.14 15.38
N ASP A 10 -20.36 -3.03 16.72
CA ASP A 10 -19.62 -3.96 17.58
C ASP A 10 -20.51 -5.10 18.07
N PHE A 11 -19.93 -6.28 18.22
CA PHE A 11 -20.61 -7.43 18.82
C PHE A 11 -20.30 -7.55 20.31
N LYS A 12 -21.35 -7.71 21.10
CA LYS A 12 -21.27 -7.79 22.56
C LYS A 12 -22.10 -8.94 23.09
N VAL A 13 -21.72 -9.39 24.28
CA VAL A 13 -22.45 -10.41 25.03
C VAL A 13 -22.80 -9.84 26.40
N GLY A 14 -24.00 -10.11 26.88
CA GLY A 14 -24.37 -9.76 28.24
C GLY A 14 -25.53 -10.58 28.79
N THR A 15 -25.73 -10.45 30.10
CA THR A 15 -26.76 -11.15 30.86
C THR A 15 -28.05 -10.34 30.87
N VAL A 16 -29.19 -10.95 30.56
CA VAL A 16 -30.49 -10.27 30.58
C VAL A 16 -30.95 -10.10 32.03
N LEU A 17 -31.15 -8.85 32.46
CA LEU A 17 -31.70 -8.50 33.77
C LEU A 17 -33.23 -8.46 33.76
N SER A 18 -33.80 -7.87 32.70
CA SER A 18 -35.25 -7.73 32.53
C SER A 18 -35.59 -7.55 31.05
N GLN A 19 -36.84 -7.81 30.70
CA GLN A 19 -37.39 -7.54 29.37
C GLN A 19 -38.59 -6.61 29.50
N ALA A 20 -38.63 -5.54 28.72
CA ALA A 20 -39.72 -4.58 28.68
C ALA A 20 -40.11 -4.30 27.22
N GLY A 21 -41.24 -4.90 26.80
CA GLY A 21 -41.67 -4.86 25.41
C GLY A 21 -40.63 -5.49 24.46
N GLU A 22 -40.26 -4.76 23.41
CA GLU A 22 -39.28 -5.18 22.39
C GLU A 22 -37.82 -4.81 22.75
N ALA A 23 -37.51 -4.68 24.03
CA ALA A 23 -36.15 -4.41 24.49
C ALA A 23 -35.77 -5.21 25.73
N TYR A 24 -34.52 -5.65 25.76
CA TYR A 24 -33.86 -6.25 26.90
C TYR A 24 -33.02 -5.21 27.64
N GLN A 25 -33.06 -5.25 28.96
CA GLN A 25 -32.06 -4.61 29.79
C GLN A 25 -30.95 -5.63 30.04
N VAL A 26 -29.76 -5.36 29.53
CA VAL A 26 -28.62 -6.29 29.50
C VAL A 26 -27.47 -5.72 30.31
N GLU A 27 -26.84 -6.55 31.13
CA GLU A 27 -25.60 -6.22 31.85
C GLU A 27 -24.40 -6.86 31.15
N LEU A 28 -23.43 -6.05 30.76
CA LEU A 28 -22.18 -6.50 30.15
C LEU A 28 -21.21 -7.02 31.22
N ALA A 29 -20.20 -7.79 30.82
CA ALA A 29 -19.14 -8.26 31.71
C ALA A 29 -18.41 -7.12 32.47
N SER A 30 -18.40 -5.90 31.90
CA SER A 30 -17.86 -4.70 32.56
C SER A 30 -18.75 -4.10 33.67
N GLY A 31 -19.93 -4.69 33.93
CA GLY A 31 -20.95 -4.14 34.82
C GLY A 31 -21.79 -3.02 34.21
N LYS A 32 -21.48 -2.59 32.98
CA LYS A 32 -22.27 -1.58 32.25
C LYS A 32 -23.62 -2.18 31.83
N ARG A 33 -24.70 -1.45 32.11
CA ARG A 33 -26.05 -1.80 31.65
C ARG A 33 -26.36 -1.10 30.32
N SER A 34 -26.88 -1.84 29.36
CA SER A 34 -27.37 -1.32 28.08
C SER A 34 -28.81 -1.78 27.81
N LYS A 35 -29.55 -0.98 27.03
CA LYS A 35 -30.87 -1.32 26.53
C LYS A 35 -30.74 -1.78 25.09
N VAL A 36 -30.99 -3.06 24.85
CA VAL A 36 -30.82 -3.71 23.54
C VAL A 36 -32.19 -4.03 22.97
N LYS A 37 -32.48 -3.60 21.73
CA LYS A 37 -33.75 -3.97 21.07
C LYS A 37 -33.73 -5.45 20.70
N THR A 38 -34.87 -6.13 20.75
CA THR A 38 -34.97 -7.55 20.38
C THR A 38 -34.45 -7.82 18.97
N ARG A 39 -34.69 -6.91 18.03
CA ARG A 39 -34.16 -7.00 16.64
C ARG A 39 -32.63 -6.91 16.52
N ASP A 40 -31.96 -6.42 17.56
CA ASP A 40 -30.51 -6.23 17.60
C ASP A 40 -29.81 -7.45 18.25
N VAL A 41 -30.59 -8.33 18.89
CA VAL A 41 -30.13 -9.61 19.46
C VAL A 41 -30.03 -10.65 18.34
N LEU A 42 -28.88 -11.29 18.27
CA LEU A 42 -28.57 -12.32 17.26
C LEU A 42 -28.73 -13.72 17.85
N ILE A 43 -28.25 -13.94 19.08
CA ILE A 43 -28.29 -15.25 19.74
C ILE A 43 -28.78 -15.07 21.17
N GLN A 44 -29.70 -15.94 21.60
CA GLN A 44 -30.14 -16.07 22.98
C GLN A 44 -29.67 -17.43 23.51
N PHE A 45 -29.06 -17.48 24.69
CA PHE A 45 -28.46 -18.69 25.23
C PHE A 45 -28.46 -18.71 26.76
N GLU A 46 -28.29 -19.88 27.37
CA GLU A 46 -28.23 -20.02 28.83
C GLU A 46 -26.81 -20.20 29.37
N LYS A 47 -25.99 -20.97 28.65
CA LYS A 47 -24.60 -21.29 28.97
C LYS A 47 -23.75 -21.23 27.70
N PRO A 48 -22.44 -20.94 27.79
CA PRO A 48 -21.68 -20.57 28.99
C PRO A 48 -22.00 -19.13 29.48
N ASP A 49 -21.25 -18.59 30.43
CA ASP A 49 -21.38 -17.17 30.81
C ASP A 49 -20.89 -16.24 29.68
N PRO A 50 -21.23 -14.93 29.71
CA PRO A 50 -20.89 -13.99 28.65
C PRO A 50 -19.41 -13.89 28.26
N GLU A 51 -18.51 -13.96 29.24
CA GLU A 51 -17.08 -13.79 29.00
C GLU A 51 -16.49 -15.05 28.35
N THR A 52 -16.86 -16.22 28.89
CA THR A 52 -16.50 -17.51 28.31
C THR A 52 -17.05 -17.66 26.89
N LEU A 53 -18.30 -17.24 26.63
CA LEU A 53 -18.86 -17.28 25.27
C LEU A 53 -18.05 -16.39 24.31
N MET A 54 -17.75 -15.14 24.69
CA MET A 54 -17.01 -14.23 23.81
C MET A 54 -15.59 -14.75 23.53
N ALA A 55 -14.92 -15.32 24.53
CA ALA A 55 -13.60 -15.92 24.34
C ALA A 55 -13.65 -17.11 23.38
N ALA A 56 -14.59 -18.04 23.58
CA ALA A 56 -14.78 -19.20 22.70
C ALA A 56 -15.22 -18.80 21.28
N ALA A 57 -16.05 -17.78 21.14
CA ALA A 57 -16.46 -17.23 19.85
C ALA A 57 -15.27 -16.65 19.08
N ARG A 58 -14.37 -15.91 19.75
CA ARG A 58 -13.14 -15.39 19.13
C ARG A 58 -12.19 -16.51 18.71
N ALA A 59 -12.04 -17.54 19.54
CA ALA A 59 -11.24 -18.71 19.20
C ALA A 59 -11.81 -19.42 17.96
N THR A 60 -13.12 -19.67 17.95
CA THR A 60 -13.82 -20.24 16.79
C THR A 60 -13.62 -19.38 15.54
N ALA A 61 -13.81 -18.06 15.65
CA ALA A 61 -13.65 -17.14 14.51
C ALA A 61 -12.24 -17.15 13.91
N ALA A 62 -11.20 -17.42 14.71
CA ALA A 62 -9.83 -17.53 14.25
C ALA A 62 -9.53 -18.87 13.55
N GLU A 63 -10.31 -19.92 13.84
CA GLU A 63 -10.19 -21.25 13.25
C GLU A 63 -11.09 -21.45 12.02
N VAL A 64 -12.03 -20.53 11.77
CA VAL A 64 -12.92 -20.59 10.60
C VAL A 64 -12.10 -20.49 9.31
N ASP A 65 -12.26 -21.50 8.46
CA ASP A 65 -11.77 -21.47 7.08
C ASP A 65 -12.74 -20.64 6.23
N LEU A 66 -12.32 -19.43 5.88
CA LEU A 66 -13.13 -18.48 5.10
C LEU A 66 -13.36 -18.95 3.66
N ASP A 67 -12.41 -19.69 3.07
CA ASP A 67 -12.53 -20.19 1.71
C ASP A 67 -13.61 -21.28 1.67
N PHE A 68 -13.52 -22.27 2.58
CA PHE A 68 -14.54 -23.32 2.70
C PHE A 68 -15.90 -22.74 3.10
N LEU A 69 -15.92 -21.79 4.05
CA LEU A 69 -17.16 -21.12 4.47
C LEU A 69 -17.85 -20.41 3.30
N TRP A 70 -17.07 -19.80 2.39
CA TRP A 70 -17.60 -19.16 1.19
C TRP A 70 -18.14 -20.17 0.17
N GLU A 71 -17.49 -21.33 0.02
CA GLU A 71 -17.95 -22.40 -0.87
C GLU A 71 -19.33 -22.95 -0.46
N VAL A 72 -19.60 -23.07 0.86
CA VAL A 72 -20.87 -23.60 1.38
C VAL A 72 -21.97 -22.54 1.55
N ALA A 73 -21.65 -21.25 1.46
CA ALA A 73 -22.59 -20.14 1.70
C ALA A 73 -23.65 -19.94 0.60
N GLY A 74 -23.42 -20.48 -0.60
CA GLY A 74 -24.30 -20.25 -1.76
C GLY A 74 -24.28 -18.80 -2.26
N GLN A 75 -25.15 -18.49 -3.25
CA GLN A 75 -25.17 -17.18 -3.93
C GLN A 75 -26.28 -16.23 -3.43
N GLU A 76 -27.25 -16.75 -2.69
CA GLU A 76 -28.37 -15.98 -2.16
C GLU A 76 -28.05 -15.36 -0.79
N GLU A 77 -28.94 -14.50 -0.30
CA GLU A 77 -28.81 -13.94 1.04
C GLU A 77 -29.19 -14.97 2.10
N PHE A 78 -28.27 -15.27 3.01
CA PHE A 78 -28.43 -16.28 4.06
C PHE A 78 -28.34 -15.69 5.46
N GLY A 79 -28.93 -16.39 6.42
CA GLY A 79 -28.71 -16.15 7.85
C GLY A 79 -27.48 -16.91 8.37
N PHE A 80 -26.78 -16.35 9.37
CA PHE A 80 -25.62 -17.03 9.98
C PHE A 80 -25.96 -18.41 10.56
N ALA A 81 -27.20 -18.63 11.03
CA ALA A 81 -27.63 -19.91 11.57
C ALA A 81 -27.79 -21.00 10.49
N GLU A 82 -28.28 -20.62 9.30
CA GLU A 82 -28.41 -21.51 8.14
C GLU A 82 -27.03 -21.92 7.64
N LEU A 83 -26.11 -20.95 7.52
CA LEU A 83 -24.73 -21.22 7.13
C LEU A 83 -23.98 -22.06 8.18
N GLY A 84 -24.25 -21.84 9.46
CA GLY A 84 -23.66 -22.65 10.53
C GLY A 84 -24.03 -24.12 10.42
N LEU A 85 -25.25 -24.44 9.98
CA LEU A 85 -25.68 -25.83 9.75
C LEU A 85 -24.83 -26.52 8.66
N GLU A 86 -24.61 -25.82 7.55
CA GLU A 86 -23.80 -26.35 6.43
C GLU A 86 -22.32 -26.45 6.80
N TYR A 87 -21.77 -25.47 7.52
CA TYR A 87 -20.35 -25.42 7.87
C TYR A 87 -19.97 -26.41 8.98
N PHE A 88 -20.75 -26.48 10.07
CA PHE A 88 -20.46 -27.36 11.20
C PHE A 88 -21.09 -28.75 11.07
N GLY A 89 -22.01 -28.94 10.11
CA GLY A 89 -22.76 -30.19 9.93
C GLY A 89 -23.83 -30.44 11.00
N HIS A 90 -24.09 -29.45 11.87
CA HIS A 90 -25.15 -29.48 12.88
C HIS A 90 -25.61 -28.06 13.21
N ALA A 91 -26.74 -27.94 13.91
CA ALA A 91 -27.19 -26.65 14.40
C ALA A 91 -26.08 -26.03 15.29
N PRO A 92 -25.59 -24.82 14.97
CA PRO A 92 -24.43 -24.26 15.63
C PRO A 92 -24.71 -23.99 17.10
N LEU A 93 -23.79 -24.41 17.96
CA LEU A 93 -23.82 -24.08 19.38
C LEU A 93 -23.64 -22.56 19.57
N PRO A 94 -24.08 -21.97 20.70
CA PRO A 94 -23.98 -20.53 20.90
C PRO A 94 -22.57 -19.93 20.69
N PRO A 95 -21.47 -20.57 21.15
CA PRO A 95 -20.11 -20.09 20.85
C PRO A 95 -19.76 -20.15 19.36
N GLU A 96 -20.17 -21.21 18.67
CA GLU A 96 -19.91 -21.42 17.23
C GLU A 96 -20.68 -20.42 16.38
N ALA A 97 -21.97 -20.22 16.68
CA ALA A 97 -22.80 -19.24 16.02
C ALA A 97 -22.26 -17.81 16.21
N ALA A 98 -21.84 -17.47 17.43
CA ALA A 98 -21.22 -16.17 17.70
C ALA A 98 -19.88 -16.02 16.97
N GLY A 99 -19.03 -17.06 16.97
CA GLY A 99 -17.76 -17.07 16.25
C GLY A 99 -17.94 -16.94 14.74
N LEU A 100 -18.94 -17.60 14.18
CA LEU A 100 -19.28 -17.50 12.77
C LEU A 100 -19.69 -16.07 12.39
N VAL A 101 -20.53 -15.40 13.21
CA VAL A 101 -20.89 -14.00 12.98
C VAL A 101 -19.65 -13.09 13.02
N LEU A 102 -18.73 -13.32 13.96
CA LEU A 102 -17.47 -12.57 14.05
C LEU A 102 -16.59 -12.79 12.81
N ALA A 103 -16.44 -14.03 12.34
CA ALA A 103 -15.67 -14.38 11.15
C ALA A 103 -16.25 -13.73 9.88
N LEU A 104 -17.57 -13.86 9.69
CA LEU A 104 -18.29 -13.23 8.57
C LEU A 104 -18.12 -11.70 8.56
N HIS A 105 -18.17 -11.07 9.73
CA HIS A 105 -18.00 -9.62 9.83
C HIS A 105 -16.56 -9.16 9.60
N ALA A 106 -15.57 -9.95 10.02
CA ALA A 106 -14.15 -9.67 9.84
C ALA A 106 -13.66 -9.87 8.39
N ALA A 107 -14.45 -10.55 7.54
CA ALA A 107 -14.10 -10.90 6.16
C ALA A 107 -15.01 -10.25 5.10
N PRO A 108 -15.06 -8.90 4.98
CA PRO A 108 -15.98 -8.19 4.07
C PRO A 108 -15.72 -8.44 2.58
N ILE A 109 -14.53 -8.96 2.24
CA ILE A 109 -14.16 -9.37 0.88
C ILE A 109 -14.88 -10.65 0.48
N TYR A 110 -15.08 -11.56 1.45
CA TYR A 110 -15.80 -12.82 1.25
C TYR A 110 -17.30 -12.65 1.43
N PHE A 111 -17.73 -11.84 2.41
CA PHE A 111 -19.12 -11.75 2.81
C PHE A 111 -19.60 -10.30 2.92
N HIS A 112 -20.63 -9.96 2.15
CA HIS A 112 -21.24 -8.64 2.17
C HIS A 112 -22.43 -8.63 3.16
N LYS A 113 -22.36 -7.78 4.18
CA LYS A 113 -23.44 -7.60 5.14
C LYS A 113 -24.70 -7.02 4.46
N LYS A 114 -25.85 -7.68 4.63
CA LYS A 114 -27.17 -7.23 4.12
C LYS A 114 -28.13 -6.81 5.22
N GLY A 115 -27.93 -7.33 6.42
CA GLY A 115 -28.69 -6.97 7.60
C GLY A 115 -28.02 -7.48 8.87
N ARG A 116 -28.73 -7.42 9.98
CA ARG A 116 -28.25 -7.98 11.25
C ARG A 116 -28.29 -9.50 11.17
N GLY A 117 -27.12 -10.14 11.24
CA GLY A 117 -27.00 -11.59 11.07
C GLY A 117 -27.29 -12.11 9.66
N ARG A 118 -27.43 -11.22 8.66
CA ARG A 118 -27.70 -11.58 7.26
C ARG A 118 -26.58 -11.12 6.36
N TYR A 119 -26.10 -12.05 5.54
CA TYR A 119 -24.93 -11.86 4.68
C TYR A 119 -25.21 -12.42 3.30
N LYS A 120 -24.40 -11.99 2.34
CA LYS A 120 -24.36 -12.55 1.00
C LYS A 120 -22.91 -12.80 0.62
N ALA A 121 -22.61 -13.99 0.12
CA ALA A 121 -21.27 -14.32 -0.37
C ALA A 121 -20.90 -13.40 -1.54
N ALA A 122 -19.64 -12.99 -1.59
CA ALA A 122 -19.10 -12.23 -2.70
C ALA A 122 -19.16 -13.09 -3.98
N PRO A 123 -19.54 -12.52 -5.13
CA PRO A 123 -19.47 -13.24 -6.39
C PRO A 123 -18.05 -13.74 -6.67
N GLU A 124 -17.92 -14.95 -7.23
CA GLU A 124 -16.63 -15.60 -7.48
C GLU A 124 -15.63 -14.69 -8.23
N GLN A 125 -16.11 -13.99 -9.27
CA GLN A 125 -15.28 -13.08 -10.05
C GLN A 125 -14.74 -11.92 -9.20
N THR A 126 -15.58 -11.35 -8.32
CA THR A 126 -15.21 -10.26 -7.42
C THR A 126 -14.23 -10.74 -6.35
N LEU A 127 -14.50 -11.90 -5.75
CA LEU A 127 -13.64 -12.49 -4.73
C LEU A 127 -12.24 -12.81 -5.31
N LYS A 128 -12.17 -13.51 -6.45
CA LYS A 128 -10.91 -13.82 -7.12
C LYS A 128 -10.11 -12.57 -7.47
N ALA A 129 -10.75 -11.53 -7.99
CA ALA A 129 -10.09 -10.26 -8.30
C ALA A 129 -9.54 -9.57 -7.04
N ALA A 130 -10.30 -9.58 -5.94
CA ALA A 130 -9.87 -8.99 -4.67
C ALA A 130 -8.68 -9.76 -4.06
N LEU A 131 -8.75 -11.09 -4.01
CA LEU A 131 -7.67 -11.95 -3.51
C LEU A 131 -6.39 -11.81 -4.36
N ALA A 132 -6.52 -11.81 -5.69
CA ALA A 132 -5.39 -11.58 -6.58
C ALA A 132 -4.76 -10.20 -6.37
N GLY A 133 -5.58 -9.17 -6.11
CA GLY A 133 -5.11 -7.83 -5.79
C GLY A 133 -4.31 -7.78 -4.48
N ILE A 134 -4.77 -8.48 -3.43
CA ILE A 134 -4.08 -8.57 -2.15
C ILE A 134 -2.74 -9.30 -2.30
N GLU A 135 -2.74 -10.45 -2.97
CA GLU A 135 -1.53 -11.24 -3.16
C GLU A 135 -0.50 -10.49 -4.02
N LYS A 136 -0.95 -9.83 -5.09
CA LYS A 136 -0.09 -8.94 -5.88
C LYS A 136 0.50 -7.83 -5.02
N LYS A 137 -0.30 -7.16 -4.18
CA LYS A 137 0.19 -6.10 -3.28
C LYS A 137 1.21 -6.63 -2.27
N LYS A 138 1.00 -7.84 -1.74
CA LYS A 138 1.93 -8.52 -0.84
C LYS A 138 3.26 -8.81 -1.53
N GLN A 139 3.24 -9.36 -2.74
CA GLN A 139 4.45 -9.60 -3.53
C GLN A 139 5.20 -8.30 -3.84
N GLN A 140 4.48 -7.25 -4.24
CA GLN A 140 5.07 -5.93 -4.47
C GLN A 140 5.73 -5.36 -3.20
N ALA A 141 5.12 -5.56 -2.03
CA ALA A 141 5.69 -5.12 -0.76
C ALA A 141 6.99 -5.88 -0.40
N ILE A 142 7.06 -7.18 -0.70
CA ILE A 142 8.28 -7.97 -0.50
C ILE A 142 9.41 -7.45 -1.41
N ILE A 143 9.10 -7.19 -2.70
CA ILE A 143 10.08 -6.63 -3.64
C ILE A 143 10.53 -5.25 -3.17
N GLN A 144 9.59 -4.39 -2.76
CA GLN A 144 9.90 -3.05 -2.23
C GLN A 144 10.82 -3.14 -1.03
N ALA A 145 10.54 -4.03 -0.07
CA ALA A 145 11.37 -4.22 1.12
C ALA A 145 12.79 -4.67 0.75
N GLY A 146 12.94 -5.61 -0.21
CA GLY A 146 14.25 -6.01 -0.71
C GLY A 146 15.06 -4.85 -1.29
N TYR A 147 14.42 -3.95 -2.06
CA TYR A 147 15.07 -2.76 -2.59
C TYR A 147 15.46 -1.76 -1.48
N VAL A 148 14.61 -1.59 -0.47
CA VAL A 148 14.92 -0.74 0.69
C VAL A 148 16.16 -1.26 1.42
N ASP A 149 16.24 -2.58 1.65
CA ASP A 149 17.37 -3.20 2.34
C ASP A 149 18.68 -3.05 1.55
N GLU A 150 18.66 -3.25 0.23
CA GLU A 150 19.83 -3.03 -0.63
C GLU A 150 20.29 -1.57 -0.60
N LEU A 151 19.36 -0.61 -0.71
CA LEU A 151 19.68 0.82 -0.64
C LEU A 151 20.28 1.21 0.71
N LYS A 152 19.73 0.68 1.81
CA LYS A 152 20.26 0.89 3.16
C LYS A 152 21.63 0.28 3.36
N ALA A 153 21.94 -0.80 2.65
CA ALA A 153 23.28 -1.39 2.60
C ALA A 153 24.25 -0.63 1.68
N GLY A 154 23.85 0.50 1.09
CA GLY A 154 24.69 1.29 0.18
C GLY A 154 24.89 0.63 -1.19
N LYS A 155 23.94 -0.20 -1.63
CA LYS A 155 23.98 -0.88 -2.93
C LYS A 155 22.75 -0.49 -3.75
N LEU A 156 22.96 -0.05 -4.98
CA LEU A 156 21.85 0.23 -5.89
C LEU A 156 21.19 -1.09 -6.37
N PRO A 157 19.87 -1.26 -6.19
CA PRO A 157 19.13 -2.39 -6.74
C PRO A 157 19.25 -2.46 -8.27
N GLY A 158 19.38 -3.67 -8.82
CA GLY A 158 19.55 -3.87 -10.27
C GLY A 158 18.44 -3.23 -11.11
N ALA A 159 17.20 -3.29 -10.64
CA ALA A 159 16.04 -2.69 -11.32
C ALA A 159 16.10 -1.15 -11.42
N MET A 160 16.88 -0.49 -10.56
CA MET A 160 17.00 0.97 -10.54
C MET A 160 18.11 1.50 -11.46
N GLN A 161 19.06 0.65 -11.88
CA GLN A 161 20.28 1.07 -12.61
C GLN A 161 19.97 1.89 -13.87
N SER A 162 18.99 1.46 -14.68
CA SER A 162 18.63 2.13 -15.93
C SER A 162 17.70 3.34 -15.75
N ILE A 163 17.19 3.57 -14.53
CA ILE A 163 16.16 4.58 -14.25
C ILE A 163 16.57 5.58 -13.17
N VAL A 164 17.86 5.62 -12.76
CA VAL A 164 18.35 6.53 -11.71
C VAL A 164 17.97 7.98 -11.97
N GLN A 165 18.22 8.49 -13.18
CA GLN A 165 17.89 9.87 -13.54
C GLN A 165 16.37 10.12 -13.52
N GLN A 166 15.57 9.15 -13.98
CA GLN A 166 14.11 9.24 -13.93
C GLN A 166 13.62 9.29 -12.48
N LEU A 167 14.13 8.43 -11.59
CA LEU A 167 13.80 8.43 -10.17
C LEU A 167 14.16 9.74 -9.47
N LEU A 168 15.24 10.42 -9.89
CA LEU A 168 15.69 11.66 -9.28
C LEU A 168 15.02 12.91 -9.82
N PHE A 169 14.78 12.98 -11.13
CA PHE A 169 14.38 14.24 -11.80
C PHE A 169 12.94 14.23 -12.31
N LYS A 170 12.37 13.05 -12.59
CA LYS A 170 10.97 12.90 -13.03
C LYS A 170 10.35 11.61 -12.49
N PRO A 171 10.23 11.48 -11.16
CA PRO A 171 9.80 10.24 -10.53
C PRO A 171 8.34 9.92 -10.83
N ASP A 172 8.06 8.66 -11.11
CA ASP A 172 6.70 8.12 -11.05
C ASP A 172 6.46 7.55 -9.65
N LYS A 173 5.62 8.26 -8.87
CA LYS A 173 5.32 7.94 -7.48
C LYS A 173 4.55 6.62 -7.28
N ASN A 174 4.04 6.03 -8.35
CA ASN A 174 3.31 4.77 -8.27
C ASN A 174 4.22 3.54 -8.36
N THR A 175 5.44 3.72 -8.89
CA THR A 175 6.43 2.64 -9.07
C THR A 175 6.94 2.10 -7.74
N ILE A 176 7.36 0.84 -7.76
CA ILE A 176 7.92 0.16 -6.58
C ILE A 176 9.28 0.76 -6.24
N GLU A 177 10.04 1.11 -7.28
CA GLU A 177 11.39 1.64 -7.19
C GLU A 177 11.39 3.02 -6.52
N TYR A 178 10.47 3.91 -6.89
CA TYR A 178 10.35 5.21 -6.23
C TYR A 178 9.94 5.05 -4.76
N LYS A 179 8.94 4.21 -4.47
CA LYS A 179 8.47 3.97 -3.09
C LYS A 179 9.57 3.37 -2.22
N ALA A 180 10.39 2.48 -2.76
CA ALA A 180 11.55 1.93 -2.07
C ALA A 180 12.60 3.00 -1.80
N LEU A 181 12.92 3.85 -2.79
CA LEU A 181 13.86 4.96 -2.62
C LEU A 181 13.39 5.96 -1.56
N GLU A 182 12.12 6.35 -1.59
CA GLU A 182 11.50 7.25 -0.61
C GLU A 182 11.50 6.63 0.79
N ALA A 183 11.11 5.37 0.93
CA ALA A 183 11.12 4.66 2.21
C ALA A 183 12.54 4.58 2.80
N ALA A 184 13.53 4.15 2.00
CA ALA A 184 14.92 4.06 2.43
C ALA A 184 15.50 5.44 2.81
N ALA A 185 15.20 6.49 2.03
CA ALA A 185 15.64 7.84 2.34
C ALA A 185 15.05 8.36 3.65
N ASN A 186 13.75 8.09 3.89
CA ASN A 186 13.07 8.46 5.12
C ASN A 186 13.64 7.73 6.35
N GLU A 187 13.87 6.42 6.26
CA GLU A 187 14.44 5.61 7.34
C GLU A 187 15.89 6.00 7.69
N LEU A 188 16.69 6.38 6.69
CA LEU A 188 18.06 6.84 6.88
C LEU A 188 18.17 8.33 7.20
N HIS A 189 17.04 9.05 7.27
CA HIS A 189 17.00 10.51 7.45
C HIS A 189 17.88 11.28 6.46
N THR A 190 17.85 10.87 5.19
CA THR A 190 18.61 11.48 4.10
C THR A 190 17.70 11.88 2.93
N THR A 191 18.28 12.44 1.88
CA THR A 191 17.55 12.80 0.66
C THR A 191 17.79 11.78 -0.44
N ALA A 192 16.83 11.59 -1.34
CA ALA A 192 16.98 10.66 -2.48
C ALA A 192 18.26 10.89 -3.31
N PRO A 193 18.67 12.14 -3.65
CA PRO A 193 19.94 12.38 -4.34
C PRO A 193 21.17 11.95 -3.53
N ARG A 194 21.18 12.18 -2.21
CA ARG A 194 22.29 11.75 -1.34
C ARG A 194 22.36 10.23 -1.24
N LEU A 195 21.20 9.58 -1.11
CA LEU A 195 21.10 8.12 -1.08
C LEU A 195 21.57 7.50 -2.39
N MET A 196 21.20 8.08 -3.54
CA MET A 196 21.66 7.62 -4.86
C MET A 196 23.18 7.77 -5.03
N LEU A 197 23.79 8.83 -4.48
CA LEU A 197 25.24 8.97 -4.47
C LEU A 197 25.90 7.89 -3.57
N SER A 198 25.39 7.67 -2.36
CA SER A 198 25.96 6.67 -1.45
C SER A 198 25.75 5.23 -1.91
N ALA A 199 24.66 4.95 -2.63
CA ALA A 199 24.36 3.63 -3.17
C ALA A 199 25.05 3.32 -4.51
N GLY A 200 25.80 4.28 -5.07
CA GLY A 200 26.50 4.13 -6.35
C GLY A 200 25.64 4.31 -7.60
N GLY A 201 24.46 4.94 -7.48
CA GLY A 201 23.63 5.27 -8.64
C GLY A 201 24.10 6.48 -9.44
N LEU A 202 24.88 7.37 -8.83
CA LEU A 202 25.58 8.45 -9.51
C LEU A 202 27.03 8.47 -9.07
N ALA A 203 27.95 8.79 -9.99
CA ALA A 203 29.37 8.70 -9.70
C ALA A 203 29.87 9.81 -8.76
N SER A 204 29.25 11.00 -8.80
CA SER A 204 29.68 12.16 -8.01
C SER A 204 28.62 13.26 -7.92
N PRO A 205 28.75 14.24 -7.01
CA PRO A 205 27.91 15.43 -7.02
C PRO A 205 27.96 16.22 -8.33
N LYS A 206 29.11 16.26 -9.01
CA LYS A 206 29.23 16.85 -10.35
C LYS A 206 28.30 16.14 -11.34
N ASP A 207 28.30 14.80 -11.30
CA ASP A 207 27.46 13.97 -12.17
C ASP A 207 25.96 14.17 -11.86
N LEU A 208 25.58 14.30 -10.58
CA LEU A 208 24.21 14.66 -10.18
C LEU A 208 23.74 15.98 -10.82
N HIS A 209 24.54 17.04 -10.66
CA HIS A 209 24.17 18.36 -11.17
C HIS A 209 24.20 18.43 -12.69
N MET A 210 25.21 17.82 -13.33
CA MET A 210 25.31 17.74 -14.79
C MET A 210 24.17 16.92 -15.38
N SER A 211 23.89 15.73 -14.84
CA SER A 211 22.79 14.87 -15.30
C SER A 211 21.45 15.58 -15.18
N ARG A 212 21.21 16.36 -14.11
CA ARG A 212 19.98 17.16 -13.98
C ARG A 212 19.85 18.21 -15.08
N PHE A 213 20.92 18.97 -15.32
CA PHE A 213 20.96 20.01 -16.35
C PHE A 213 20.72 19.42 -17.75
N LEU A 214 21.40 18.32 -18.07
CA LEU A 214 21.24 17.61 -19.34
C LEU A 214 19.84 17.02 -19.52
N PHE A 215 19.28 16.43 -18.46
CA PHE A 215 17.93 15.87 -18.49
C PHE A 215 16.86 16.94 -18.78
N GLU A 216 17.03 18.14 -18.24
CA GLU A 216 16.08 19.25 -18.39
C GLU A 216 16.23 20.00 -19.72
N HIS A 217 17.47 20.35 -20.10
CA HIS A 217 17.73 21.25 -21.23
C HIS A 217 18.19 20.54 -22.51
N PHE A 218 18.69 19.31 -22.40
CA PHE A 218 19.23 18.53 -23.53
C PHE A 218 18.59 17.13 -23.63
N PRO A 219 17.24 17.02 -23.67
CA PRO A 219 16.55 15.73 -23.69
C PRO A 219 16.83 14.87 -24.94
N ARG A 220 17.42 15.47 -25.99
CA ARG A 220 17.85 14.78 -27.22
C ARG A 220 19.36 14.57 -27.31
N GLY A 221 20.08 14.82 -26.21
CA GLY A 221 21.54 14.79 -26.15
C GLY A 221 22.17 16.18 -26.21
N ALA A 222 23.39 16.26 -25.66
CA ALA A 222 24.20 17.49 -25.59
C ALA A 222 25.14 17.68 -26.80
N GLY A 223 25.09 16.76 -27.76
CA GLY A 223 25.96 16.81 -28.93
C GLY A 223 25.56 17.90 -29.91
N PHE A 224 26.53 18.38 -30.67
CA PHE A 224 26.26 19.24 -31.81
C PHE A 224 25.85 18.39 -33.01
N PRO A 225 24.96 18.90 -33.88
CA PRO A 225 24.75 18.28 -35.19
C PRO A 225 26.06 18.33 -35.99
N PRO A 226 26.26 17.43 -36.95
CA PRO A 226 27.36 17.58 -37.90
C PRO A 226 27.18 18.89 -38.68
N VAL A 227 28.19 19.76 -38.63
CA VAL A 227 28.21 21.04 -39.35
C VAL A 227 29.39 21.02 -40.33
N GLU A 228 29.16 21.42 -41.58
CA GLU A 228 30.24 21.63 -42.53
C GLU A 228 31.03 22.89 -42.16
N VAL A 229 32.34 22.75 -41.99
CA VAL A 229 33.22 23.88 -41.70
C VAL A 229 33.35 24.74 -42.97
N PRO A 230 33.00 26.04 -42.93
CA PRO A 230 33.12 26.91 -44.09
C PRO A 230 34.59 27.06 -44.51
N LYS A 231 34.84 27.20 -45.82
CA LYS A 231 36.18 27.50 -46.32
C LYS A 231 36.55 28.94 -45.94
N ALA A 232 37.72 29.10 -45.33
CA ALA A 232 38.26 30.43 -45.07
C ALA A 232 38.53 31.19 -46.38
N PRO A 233 38.25 32.50 -46.45
CA PRO A 233 38.63 33.34 -47.59
C PRO A 233 40.15 33.40 -47.72
N THR A 234 40.66 33.38 -48.96
CA THR A 234 42.11 33.30 -49.25
C THR A 234 42.73 34.63 -49.69
N ASP A 235 41.92 35.66 -49.91
CA ASP A 235 42.30 36.94 -50.54
C ASP A 235 42.10 38.15 -49.63
N LEU A 236 42.10 37.95 -48.30
CA LEU A 236 42.03 39.06 -47.36
C LEU A 236 43.37 39.82 -47.31
N PRO A 237 43.36 41.17 -47.41
CA PRO A 237 44.57 41.96 -47.28
C PRO A 237 45.14 41.85 -45.86
N LEU A 238 46.43 41.55 -45.75
CA LEU A 238 47.13 41.46 -44.47
C LEU A 238 47.59 42.85 -44.02
N ALA A 239 47.20 43.25 -42.81
CA ALA A 239 47.70 44.46 -42.17
C ALA A 239 49.03 44.20 -41.43
N ASP A 240 49.99 45.12 -41.51
CA ASP A 240 51.30 45.04 -40.84
C ASP A 240 51.21 45.55 -39.38
N VAL A 241 50.33 44.94 -38.59
CA VAL A 241 50.10 45.25 -37.18
C VAL A 241 49.99 43.96 -36.36
N ALA A 242 50.34 44.03 -35.07
CA ALA A 242 50.18 42.89 -34.17
C ALA A 242 48.74 42.78 -33.67
N ALA A 243 48.18 41.57 -33.72
CA ALA A 243 46.93 41.23 -33.07
C ALA A 243 47.21 40.67 -31.67
N PHE A 244 46.47 41.16 -30.68
CA PHE A 244 46.56 40.74 -29.29
C PHE A 244 45.21 40.16 -28.86
N SER A 245 45.26 39.05 -28.15
CA SER A 245 44.14 38.53 -27.38
C SER A 245 44.53 38.52 -25.91
N ILE A 246 43.65 38.99 -25.02
CA ILE A 246 43.91 39.12 -23.59
C ILE A 246 42.88 38.28 -22.86
N ASP A 247 43.35 37.12 -22.42
CA ASP A 247 42.53 36.10 -21.79
C ASP A 247 43.05 35.71 -20.41
N ASP A 248 42.18 35.08 -19.64
CA ASP A 248 42.57 34.41 -18.40
C ASP A 248 43.46 33.20 -18.68
N VAL A 249 44.30 32.84 -17.70
CA VAL A 249 45.24 31.70 -17.79
C VAL A 249 44.54 30.36 -18.02
N THR A 250 43.23 30.27 -17.73
CA THR A 250 42.43 29.06 -17.92
C THR A 250 41.58 29.06 -19.19
N THR A 251 41.63 30.12 -20.00
CA THR A 251 40.89 30.18 -21.26
C THR A 251 41.43 29.11 -22.22
N THR A 252 40.53 28.37 -22.85
CA THR A 252 40.86 27.28 -23.78
C THR A 252 40.37 27.51 -25.21
N GLU A 253 39.45 28.46 -25.39
CA GLU A 253 38.89 28.86 -26.68
C GLU A 253 39.10 30.37 -26.80
N ILE A 254 39.80 30.81 -27.86
CA ILE A 254 40.07 32.24 -28.14
C ILE A 254 39.06 32.69 -29.18
N ASP A 255 38.15 33.57 -28.78
CA ASP A 255 37.05 34.04 -29.63
C ASP A 255 37.35 35.39 -30.30
N ASP A 256 38.29 36.16 -29.75
CA ASP A 256 38.60 37.50 -30.22
C ASP A 256 40.08 37.87 -30.14
N ALA A 257 40.44 38.86 -30.95
CA ALA A 257 41.71 39.54 -30.91
C ALA A 257 41.52 40.97 -31.43
N PHE A 258 42.35 41.89 -30.97
CA PHE A 258 42.33 43.29 -31.40
C PHE A 258 43.72 43.75 -31.83
N SER A 259 43.74 44.70 -32.76
CA SER A 259 44.95 45.38 -33.26
C SER A 259 44.66 46.88 -33.39
N VAL A 260 45.68 47.71 -33.24
CA VAL A 260 45.60 49.19 -33.37
C VAL A 260 46.48 49.67 -34.51
#